data_AF-A0A7J9WWG7-F1
#
_entry.id   AF-A0A7J9WWG7-F1
#
_cell.length_a   1.000
_cell.length_b   1.000
_cell.length_c   1.000
_cell.angle_alpha   90.00
_cell.angle_beta   90.00
_cell.angle_gamma   90.00
#
_symmetry.space_group_name_H-M   'P 1'
#
loop_
_entity.id
_entity.type
_entity.pdbx_description
1 polymer ?
#
loop_
_entity_poly.entity_id
_entity_poly.type
_entity_poly.pdbx_seq_one_letter_code
_entity_poly.pdbx_strand_id
1 'polypeptide(L)' 'MATNEKATKDTQVVTVRLPRDVYDGLRALSFATDTSINELVLRAVGNHMSQEGHRELVDAAATRVREQYRVALDKLADL' A
#
# COMPACT_ATOMS: atom_id res chain seq x y z
N MET A 1 25.80 -12.97 -23.20
CA MET A 1 25.11 -11.78 -22.66
C MET A 1 23.90 -12.32 -21.90
N ALA A 2 23.96 -12.29 -20.57
CA ALA A 2 22.97 -12.93 -19.71
C ALA A 2 21.65 -12.15 -19.75
N THR A 3 20.58 -12.87 -20.05
CA THR A 3 19.18 -12.43 -20.02
C THR A 3 18.83 -12.02 -18.59
N ASN A 4 18.42 -10.76 -18.39
CA ASN A 4 18.03 -10.24 -17.10
C ASN A 4 16.58 -10.65 -16.81
N GLU A 5 16.38 -11.94 -16.61
CA GLU A 5 15.12 -12.57 -16.22
C GLU A 5 15.15 -12.77 -14.71
N LYS A 6 14.67 -11.78 -13.94
CA LYS A 6 14.08 -11.90 -12.58
C LYS A 6 14.06 -10.56 -11.85
N ALA A 7 12.93 -9.86 -11.94
CA ALA A 7 12.24 -9.23 -10.82
C ALA A 7 10.99 -8.51 -11.32
N THR A 8 10.02 -9.26 -11.85
CA THR A 8 8.64 -8.77 -11.80
C THR A 8 8.27 -8.80 -10.32
N LYS A 9 8.60 -7.73 -9.60
CA LYS A 9 8.10 -7.51 -8.23
C LYS A 9 6.60 -7.65 -8.31
N ASP A 10 6.04 -8.57 -7.53
CA ASP A 10 4.62 -8.82 -7.44
C ASP A 10 3.93 -7.50 -7.08
N THR A 11 3.42 -6.80 -8.10
CA THR A 11 2.93 -5.43 -7.96
C THR A 11 1.44 -5.53 -7.75
N GLN A 12 1.01 -5.33 -6.50
CA GLN A 12 -0.40 -5.35 -6.16
C GLN A 12 -1.02 -3.98 -6.40
N VAL A 13 -2.13 -3.95 -7.15
CA VAL A 13 -2.88 -2.72 -7.41
C VAL A 13 -3.97 -2.58 -6.34
N VAL A 14 -4.01 -1.42 -5.69
CA VAL A 14 -5.01 -1.09 -4.67
C VAL A 14 -5.77 0.16 -5.12
N THR A 15 -7.10 0.11 -5.07
CA THR A 15 -7.95 1.28 -5.29
C THR A 15 -8.28 1.93 -3.95
N VAL A 16 -7.98 3.22 -3.80
CA VAL A 16 -8.24 3.97 -2.55
C VAL A 16 -9.31 5.02 -2.82
N ARG A 17 -10.28 5.14 -1.91
CA ARG A 17 -11.27 6.21 -1.93
C ARG A 17 -10.71 7.41 -1.17
N LEU A 18 -10.71 8.57 -1.81
CA LEU A 18 -10.23 9.82 -1.23
C LEU A 18 -11.35 10.86 -1.23
N PRO A 19 -11.38 11.76 -0.23
CA PRO A 19 -12.13 13.00 -0.32
C PRO A 19 -11.72 13.79 -1.58
N ARG A 20 -12.68 14.50 -2.18
CA ARG A 20 -12.49 15.16 -3.48
C ARG A 20 -11.39 16.22 -3.44
N ASP A 21 -11.40 17.02 -2.40
CA ASP A 21 -10.40 18.06 -2.12
C ASP A 21 -8.97 17.49 -2.04
N VAL A 22 -8.82 16.33 -1.41
CA VAL A 22 -7.52 15.63 -1.32
C VAL A 22 -7.05 15.14 -2.69
N TYR A 23 -7.96 14.58 -3.50
CA TYR A 23 -7.63 14.15 -4.86
C TYR A 23 -7.24 15.34 -5.76
N ASP A 24 -7.99 16.43 -5.71
CA ASP A 24 -7.70 17.64 -6.49
C ASP A 24 -6.34 18.24 -6.10
N GLY A 25 -6.01 18.24 -4.80
CA GLY A 25 -4.69 18.63 -4.30
C GLY A 25 -3.55 17.73 -4.80
N LEU A 26 -3.72 16.40 -4.74
CA LEU A 26 -2.75 15.44 -5.28
C LEU A 26 -2.53 15.64 -6.79
N ARG A 27 -3.61 15.89 -7.54
CA ARG A 27 -3.55 16.17 -8.97
C ARG A 27 -2.77 17.44 -9.27
N ALA A 28 -3.08 18.54 -8.58
CA ALA A 28 -2.36 19.80 -8.75
C ALA A 28 -0.86 19.66 -8.42
N LEU A 29 -0.53 18.96 -7.33
CA LEU A 29 0.85 18.72 -6.92
C LEU A 29 1.59 17.87 -7.95
N SER A 30 0.97 16.80 -8.44
CA SER A 30 1.56 15.92 -9.47
C SER A 30 1.94 16.67 -10.73
N PHE A 31 1.09 17.62 -11.15
CA PHE A 31 1.36 18.50 -12.29
C PHE A 31 2.49 19.50 -11.99
N ALA A 32 2.50 20.11 -10.80
CA ALA A 32 3.50 21.10 -10.43
C ALA A 32 4.91 20.52 -10.28
N THR A 33 5.01 19.24 -9.88
CA THR A 33 6.31 18.58 -9.62
C THR A 33 6.71 17.55 -10.67
N ASP A 34 5.98 17.48 -11.80
CA ASP A 34 6.21 16.52 -12.89
C ASP A 34 6.41 15.08 -12.41
N THR A 35 5.54 14.63 -11.49
CA THR A 35 5.59 13.29 -10.90
C THR A 35 4.23 12.63 -10.99
N SER A 36 4.17 11.31 -10.80
CA SER A 36 2.90 10.60 -10.77
C SER A 36 2.21 10.71 -9.40
N ILE A 37 0.87 10.77 -9.42
CA ILE A 37 0.06 10.67 -8.19
C ILE A 37 0.41 9.39 -7.42
N ASN A 38 0.67 8.28 -8.12
CA ASN A 38 1.06 7.01 -7.50
C ASN A 38 2.37 7.13 -6.73
N GLU A 39 3.38 7.80 -7.28
CA GLU A 39 4.65 8.00 -6.61
C GLU A 39 4.50 8.90 -5.38
N LEU A 40 3.70 9.97 -5.47
CA LEU A 40 3.38 10.85 -4.34
C LEU A 40 2.69 10.07 -3.20
N VAL A 41 1.70 9.24 -3.55
CA VAL A 41 1.00 8.39 -2.58
C VAL A 41 1.94 7.37 -1.96
N LEU A 42 2.75 6.67 -2.76
CA LEU A 42 3.73 5.70 -2.26
C LEU A 42 4.75 6.36 -1.33
N ARG A 43 5.21 7.57 -1.65
CA ARG A 43 6.13 8.34 -0.81
C ARG A 43 5.46 8.76 0.50
N ALA A 44 4.22 9.23 0.45
CA ALA A 44 3.46 9.59 1.65
C ALA A 44 3.24 8.38 2.57
N VAL A 45 2.84 7.24 2.00
CA VAL A 45 2.67 5.97 2.74
C VAL A 45 4.02 5.50 3.33
N GLY A 46 5.08 5.50 2.52
CA GLY A 46 6.42 5.11 2.97
C GLY A 46 6.94 6.01 4.09
N ASN A 47 6.72 7.32 4.01
CA ASN A 47 7.08 8.27 5.06
C ASN A 47 6.26 8.04 6.33
N HIS A 48 4.95 7.81 6.21
CA HIS A 48 4.08 7.50 7.34
C HIS A 48 4.51 6.21 8.05
N MET A 49 4.82 5.16 7.29
CA MET A 49 5.29 3.88 7.84
C MET A 49 6.72 3.95 8.41
N SER A 50 7.54 4.89 7.95
CA SER A 50 8.92 5.07 8.45
C SER A 50 9.00 5.85 9.75
N GLN A 51 7.90 6.44 10.24
CA GLN A 51 7.85 7.06 11.56
C GLN A 51 7.90 5.97 12.65
N GLU A 52 8.71 6.18 13.70
CA GLU A 52 8.82 5.24 14.82
C GLU A 52 7.44 4.89 15.39
N GLY A 53 7.19 3.59 15.62
CA GLY A 53 5.92 3.06 16.14
C GLY A 53 4.83 2.74 15.10
N HIS A 54 4.91 3.23 13.86
CA HIS A 54 3.86 2.95 12.86
C HIS A 54 3.94 1.55 12.23
N ARG A 55 5.15 0.99 12.06
CA ARG A 55 5.29 -0.42 11.63
C ARG A 55 4.67 -1.37 12.64
N GLU A 56 4.88 -1.12 13.92
CA GLU A 56 4.33 -1.94 15.01
C GLU A 56 2.80 -1.86 15.05
N LEU A 57 2.21 -0.70 14.77
CA LEU A 57 0.76 -0.54 14.64
C LEU A 57 0.18 -1.27 13.43
N VAL A 58 0.88 -1.28 12.29
CA VAL A 58 0.46 -2.03 11.10
C VAL A 58 0.55 -3.53 11.34
N ASP A 59 1.62 -4.01 11.98
CA ASP A 59 1.76 -5.43 12.35
C ASP A 59 0.71 -5.85 13.40
N ALA A 60 0.40 -4.99 14.36
CA ALA A 60 -0.66 -5.22 15.34
C ALA A 60 -2.05 -5.24 14.68
N ALA A 61 -2.31 -4.34 13.73
CA ALA A 61 -3.56 -4.31 12.97
C ALA A 61 -3.68 -5.54 12.05
N ALA A 62 -2.59 -5.93 11.38
CA ALA A 62 -2.55 -7.14 10.54
C ALA A 62 -2.75 -8.41 11.37
N THR A 63 -2.15 -8.47 12.57
CA THR A 63 -2.35 -9.57 13.53
C THR A 63 -3.81 -9.64 13.97
N ARG A 64 -4.41 -8.51 14.33
CA ARG A 64 -5.82 -8.42 14.72
C ARG A 64 -6.78 -8.82 13.60
N VAL A 65 -6.50 -8.42 12.36
CA VAL A 65 -7.28 -8.81 11.19
C VAL A 65 -7.14 -10.32 10.93
N ARG A 66 -5.92 -10.88 11.03
CA ARG A 66 -5.71 -12.34 10.92
C ARG A 66 -6.44 -13.11 12.01
N GLU A 67 -6.48 -12.61 13.24
CA GLU A 67 -7.24 -13.21 14.34
C GLU A 67 -8.75 -13.11 14.12
N GLN A 68 -9.25 -11.96 13.65
CA GLN A 68 -10.68 -11.77 13.36
C GLN A 68 -11.16 -12.63 12.19
N TYR A 69 -10.34 -12.83 11.17
CA TYR A 69 -10.66 -13.65 10.00
C TYR A 69 -10.13 -15.08 10.10
N ARG A 70 -9.59 -15.51 11.25
CA ARG A 70 -8.96 -16.83 11.42
C ARG A 70 -9.91 -17.96 11.04
N VAL A 71 -11.19 -17.87 11.44
CA VAL A 71 -12.22 -18.85 11.12
C VAL A 71 -12.59 -18.86 9.63
N ALA A 72 -12.48 -17.73 8.94
CA ALA A 72 -12.72 -17.64 7.50
C ALA A 72 -11.50 -18.11 6.68
N LEU A 73 -10.29 -17.88 7.19
CA LEU A 73 -9.03 -18.35 6.61
C LEU A 73 -8.84 -19.87 6.80
N ASP A 74 -9.16 -20.41 7.98
CA ASP A 74 -9.12 -21.86 8.25
C ASP A 74 -10.08 -22.62 7.32
N LYS A 75 -11.27 -22.06 7.05
CA LYS A 75 -12.23 -22.63 6.09
C LYS A 75 -11.78 -22.57 4.63
N LEU A 76 -10.85 -21.67 4.29
CA LEU A 76 -10.27 -21.58 2.95
C LEU A 76 -9.11 -22.58 2.76
N ALA A 77 -8.49 -23.02 3.85
CA ALA A 77 -7.40 -24.00 3.83
C ALA A 77 -7.90 -25.46 3.77
N ASP A 78 -9.15 -25.70 4.17
CA ASP A 78 -9.84 -27.00 4.08
C ASP A 78 -10.53 -27.27 2.73
N LEU A 79 -10.34 -26.39 1.73
CA LEU A 79 -10.79 -26.54 0.33
C LEU A 79 -9.62 -26.92 -0.58
#